data_AF-A0A943ZGH2-F1
#
_entry.id   AF-A0A943ZGH2-F1
#
_cell.length_a   1.000
_cell.length_b   1.000
_cell.length_c   1.000
_cell.angle_alpha   90.00
_cell.angle_beta   90.00
_cell.angle_gamma   90.00
#
_symmetry.space_group_name_H-M   'P 1'
#
loop_
_entity.id
_entity.type
_entity.pdbx_description
1 polymer ?
#
loop_
_entity_poly.entity_id
_entity_poly.type
_entity_poly.pdbx_seq_one_letter_code
_entity_poly.pdbx_strand_id
1 'polypeptide(L)'
;MPFASAVTYFQEHDLDLNRYLQPHPLSTYFLRMEGNALSSAGICSGDILVVDRSRNAAPGCLIIAELNGELLARRLLFKGKHPLLGTDNPQSPPCPLREDDSFAVWGVVTSVIRKLL
;
A
#
# COMPACT_ATOMS: atom_id res chain seq x y z
N MET A 1 -13.21 -0.35 31.10
CA MET A 1 -12.12 0.63 30.92
C MET A 1 -12.41 1.39 29.63
N PRO A 2 -12.68 2.70 29.63
CA PRO A 2 -12.83 3.44 28.39
C PRO A 2 -11.43 3.70 27.81
N PHE A 3 -11.19 3.27 26.58
CA PHE A 3 -10.01 3.70 25.82
C PHE A 3 -10.25 5.15 25.40
N ALA A 4 -9.84 6.11 26.23
CA ALA A 4 -9.80 7.50 25.81
C ALA A 4 -8.77 7.62 24.69
N SER A 5 -9.23 7.94 23.47
CA SER A 5 -8.35 8.20 22.33
C SER A 5 -7.66 9.54 22.56
N ALA A 6 -6.39 9.50 22.98
CA ALA A 6 -5.59 10.69 23.17
C ALA A 6 -5.04 11.16 21.82
N VAL A 7 -5.45 12.35 21.38
CA VAL A 7 -4.85 13.04 20.22
C VAL A 7 -3.74 13.93 20.75
N THR A 8 -2.52 13.74 20.26
CA THR A 8 -1.42 14.66 20.56
C THR A 8 -1.45 15.79 19.54
N TYR A 9 -1.46 17.04 20.00
CA TYR A 9 -1.34 18.19 19.12
C TYR A 9 0.08 18.24 18.57
N PHE A 10 0.25 18.23 17.25
CA PHE A 10 1.55 18.51 16.65
C PHE A 10 1.87 19.99 16.92
N GLN A 11 2.93 20.25 17.69
CA GLN A 11 3.37 21.59 18.06
C GLN A 11 3.80 22.37 16.80
N GLU A 12 3.08 23.46 16.50
CA GLU A 12 3.36 24.59 15.58
C GLU A 12 4.66 24.56 14.76
N HIS A 13 4.82 23.56 13.90
CA HIS A 13 5.60 23.67 12.68
C HIS A 13 4.64 23.36 11.54
N ASP A 14 4.63 24.19 10.50
CA ASP A 14 3.81 23.95 9.31
C ASP A 14 4.06 22.52 8.81
N LEU A 15 3.06 21.65 8.98
CA LEU A 15 3.11 20.28 8.50
C LEU A 15 3.12 20.34 6.97
N ASP A 16 4.29 20.22 6.38
CA ASP A 16 4.44 20.09 4.94
C ASP A 16 4.22 18.62 4.54
N LEU A 17 3.04 18.35 3.97
CA LEU A 17 2.66 17.01 3.51
C LEU A 17 3.61 16.46 2.43
N ASN A 18 4.21 17.31 1.60
CA ASN A 18 5.16 16.85 0.59
C ASN A 18 6.41 16.30 1.28
N ARG A 19 6.97 17.06 2.23
CA ARG A 19 8.13 16.60 3.02
C ARG A 19 7.82 15.38 3.87
N TYR A 20 6.60 15.30 4.42
CA TYR A 20 6.18 14.20 5.28
C TYR A 20 5.97 12.90 4.49
N LEU A 21 5.32 12.98 3.33
CA LEU A 21 4.92 11.81 2.54
C LEU A 21 5.93 11.40 1.47
N GLN A 22 6.78 12.32 1.02
CA GLN A 22 7.74 12.11 -0.06
C GLN A 22 9.19 12.27 0.44
N PRO A 23 9.70 11.34 1.27
CA PRO A 23 11.11 11.36 1.66
C PRO A 23 12.05 11.26 0.46
N HIS A 24 11.58 10.66 -0.65
CA HIS A 24 12.26 10.59 -1.94
C HIS A 24 11.34 11.13 -3.05
N PRO A 25 11.28 12.45 -3.28
CA PRO A 25 10.32 13.06 -4.20
C PRO A 25 10.37 12.50 -5.62
N LEU A 26 11.56 12.18 -6.12
CA LEU A 26 11.77 11.66 -7.48
C LEU A 26 11.33 10.20 -7.65
N SER A 27 11.12 9.46 -6.55
CA SER A 27 10.66 8.06 -6.56
C SER A 27 9.31 7.87 -5.89
N THR A 28 8.64 8.95 -5.49
CA THR A 28 7.33 8.89 -4.83
C THR A 28 6.21 9.18 -5.82
N TYR A 29 5.22 8.30 -5.86
CA TYR A 29 4.09 8.35 -6.76
C TYR A 29 2.78 8.28 -5.97
N PHE A 30 1.75 8.93 -6.50
CA PHE A 30 0.41 8.89 -5.93
C PHE A 30 -0.50 8.12 -6.88
N LEU A 31 -1.05 7.01 -6.40
CA LEU A 31 -2.00 6.19 -7.16
C LEU A 31 -3.36 6.23 -6.48
N ARG A 32 -4.43 6.18 -7.27
CA ARG A 32 -5.78 6.04 -6.72
C ARG A 32 -6.10 4.56 -6.58
N MET A 33 -6.54 4.16 -5.39
CA MET A 33 -7.03 2.81 -5.15
C MET A 33 -8.36 2.60 -5.86
N GLU A 34 -8.46 1.52 -6.62
CA GLU A 34 -9.70 1.03 -7.17
C GLU A 34 -10.02 -0.36 -6.62
N GLY A 35 -11.30 -0.58 -6.31
CA GLY A 35 -11.76 -1.83 -5.71
C GLY A 35 -11.55 -1.93 -4.19
N ASN A 36 -11.62 -3.15 -3.67
CA ASN A 36 -11.69 -3.42 -2.22
C ASN A 36 -10.69 -4.49 -1.74
N ALA A 37 -9.66 -4.79 -2.54
CA ALA A 37 -8.69 -5.85 -2.25
C ALA A 37 -7.94 -5.66 -0.92
N LEU A 38 -7.89 -4.42 -0.41
CA LEU A 38 -7.20 -4.04 0.82
C LEU A 38 -8.16 -3.52 1.91
N SER A 39 -9.45 -3.87 1.84
CA SER A 39 -10.49 -3.34 2.72
C SER A 39 -10.27 -3.65 4.20
N SER A 40 -9.79 -4.84 4.59
CA SER A 40 -9.51 -5.12 6.02
C SER A 40 -8.25 -4.44 6.54
N ALA A 41 -7.40 -3.90 5.65
CA ALA A 41 -6.35 -2.95 6.05
C ALA A 41 -6.87 -1.50 6.17
N GLY A 42 -8.19 -1.31 6.05
CA GLY A 42 -8.84 -0.01 6.11
C GLY A 42 -8.71 0.81 4.83
N ILE A 43 -8.17 0.23 3.75
CA ILE A 43 -7.96 0.91 2.46
C ILE A 43 -9.18 0.69 1.58
N CYS A 44 -9.76 1.79 1.11
CA CYS A 44 -11.01 1.80 0.35
C CYS A 44 -10.78 2.31 -1.08
N SER A 45 -11.71 1.96 -1.97
CA SER A 45 -11.79 2.58 -3.28
C SER A 45 -11.86 4.09 -3.16
N GLY A 46 -11.07 4.80 -3.96
CA GLY A 46 -10.94 6.27 -3.93
C GLY A 46 -9.79 6.79 -3.05
N ASP A 47 -9.19 5.96 -2.22
CA ASP A 47 -8.00 6.36 -1.45
C ASP A 47 -6.83 6.71 -2.36
N ILE A 48 -6.00 7.64 -1.92
CA ILE A 48 -4.72 7.91 -2.55
C ILE A 48 -3.64 7.11 -1.82
N LEU A 49 -2.99 6.21 -2.54
CA LEU A 49 -1.82 5.46 -2.10
C LEU A 49 -0.57 6.27 -2.43
N VAL A 50 0.26 6.51 -1.42
CA VAL A 50 1.61 7.05 -1.59
C VAL A 50 2.55 5.86 -1.77
N VAL A 51 3.27 5.83 -2.88
CA VAL A 51 4.09 4.68 -3.31
C VAL A 51 5.52 5.13 -3.54
N ASP A 52 6.48 4.49 -2.86
CA ASP A 52 7.91 4.74 -3.04
C ASP A 52 8.56 3.60 -3.84
N ARG A 53 9.10 3.92 -5.02
CA ARG A 53 9.77 2.96 -5.91
C ARG A 53 11.24 2.71 -5.56
N SER A 54 11.83 3.51 -4.67
CA SER A 54 13.22 3.32 -4.22
C SER A 54 13.36 2.26 -3.13
N ARG A 55 12.25 1.87 -2.50
CA ARG A 55 12.23 0.95 -1.35
C ARG A 55 12.15 -0.49 -1.81
N ASN A 56 12.95 -1.34 -1.18
CA ASN A 56 12.82 -2.78 -1.32
C ASN A 56 11.61 -3.27 -0.52
N ALA A 57 10.75 -4.08 -1.16
CA ALA A 57 9.60 -4.68 -0.50
C ALA A 57 10.04 -5.83 0.42
N ALA A 58 9.45 -5.88 1.61
CA ALA A 58 9.62 -6.97 2.56
C ALA A 58 8.31 -7.77 2.70
N PRO A 59 8.37 -9.02 3.22
CA PRO A 59 7.17 -9.77 3.57
C PRO A 59 6.23 -8.95 4.46
N GLY A 60 4.94 -8.94 4.11
CA GLY A 60 3.90 -8.19 4.80
C GLY A 60 3.73 -6.74 4.32
N CYS A 61 4.64 -6.19 3.50
CA CYS A 61 4.47 -4.86 2.93
C CYS A 61 3.25 -4.80 2.00
N LEU A 62 2.57 -3.65 1.99
CA LEU A 62 1.65 -3.31 0.92
C LEU A 62 2.47 -2.82 -0.27
N ILE A 63 2.19 -3.37 -1.44
CA ILE A 63 2.92 -3.08 -2.67
C ILE A 63 1.96 -2.75 -3.80
N ILE A 64 2.51 -2.07 -4.80
CA ILE A 64 1.96 -2.08 -6.15
C ILE A 64 2.73 -3.15 -6.91
N ALA A 65 2.03 -4.21 -7.28
CA ALA A 65 2.51 -5.27 -8.13
C ALA A 65 2.19 -4.95 -9.58
N GLU A 66 3.14 -5.09 -10.48
CA GLU A 66 2.88 -5.19 -11.92
C GLU A 66 2.79 -6.67 -12.26
N LEU A 67 1.61 -7.13 -12.65
CA LEU A 67 1.32 -8.52 -13.01
C LEU A 67 0.76 -8.55 -14.43
N ASN A 68 1.49 -9.17 -15.35
CA ASN A 68 1.09 -9.29 -16.77
C ASN A 68 0.71 -7.94 -17.41
N GLY A 69 1.40 -6.86 -17.01
CA GLY A 69 1.18 -5.49 -17.48
C GLY A 69 0.11 -4.70 -16.72
N GLU A 70 -0.56 -5.30 -15.74
CA GLU A 70 -1.57 -4.63 -14.91
C GLU A 70 -1.02 -4.27 -13.53
N LEU A 71 -1.35 -3.08 -13.04
CA LEU A 71 -0.98 -2.63 -11.70
C LEU A 71 -2.03 -3.04 -10.67
N LEU A 72 -1.60 -3.76 -9.64
CA LEU A 72 -2.45 -4.30 -8.58
C LEU A 72 -1.92 -3.90 -7.21
N ALA A 73 -2.77 -3.31 -6.37
CA ALA A 73 -2.46 -3.08 -4.97
C ALA A 73 -2.67 -4.39 -4.17
N ARG A 74 -1.61 -4.92 -3.56
CA ARG A 74 -1.62 -6.21 -2.87
C ARG A 74 -0.72 -6.21 -1.64
N ARG A 75 -0.98 -7.13 -0.71
CA ARG A 75 -0.04 -7.43 0.37
C ARG A 75 0.95 -8.48 -0.13
N LEU A 76 2.24 -8.18 -0.05
CA LEU A 76 3.29 -9.11 -0.43
C LEU A 76 3.43 -10.19 0.65
N LEU A 77 3.09 -11.42 0.33
CA LEU A 77 3.24 -12.59 1.21
C LEU A 77 4.26 -13.55 0.61
N PHE A 78 4.74 -14.50 1.41
CA PHE A 78 5.64 -15.55 0.95
C PHE A 78 5.20 -16.90 1.47
N LYS A 79 5.26 -17.92 0.62
CA LYS A 79 5.15 -19.33 1.01
C LYS A 79 6.46 -20.02 0.66
N GLY A 80 7.32 -20.19 1.66
CA GLY A 80 8.71 -20.56 1.44
C GLY A 80 9.44 -19.47 0.67
N LYS A 81 9.98 -19.80 -0.51
CA LYS A 81 10.67 -18.84 -1.39
C LYS A 81 9.77 -18.22 -2.47
N HIS A 82 8.51 -18.62 -2.55
CA HIS A 82 7.61 -18.16 -3.60
C HIS A 82 6.77 -16.96 -3.11
N PRO A 83 6.80 -15.82 -3.84
CA PRO A 83 5.94 -14.69 -3.54
C PRO A 83 4.47 -15.04 -3.81
N LEU A 84 3.59 -14.51 -2.96
CA LEU A 84 2.13 -14.63 -3.05
C LEU A 84 1.53 -13.23 -2.98
N LEU A 85 0.55 -12.95 -3.85
CA LEU A 85 -0.20 -11.70 -3.84
C LEU A 85 -1.43 -11.84 -2.95
N GLY A 86 -1.24 -11.45 -1.70
CA GLY A 86 -2.30 -11.42 -0.70
C GLY A 86 -3.28 -10.27 -0.94
N THR A 87 -4.54 -10.55 -0.63
CA THR A 87 -5.59 -9.56 -0.44
C THR A 87 -5.94 -9.51 1.04
N ASP A 88 -6.20 -8.31 1.56
CA ASP A 88 -6.76 -8.13 2.90
C ASP A 88 -8.29 -8.12 2.85
N ASN A 89 -8.91 -8.71 1.83
CA ASN A 89 -10.34 -8.92 1.75
C ASN A 89 -10.63 -10.42 1.99
N PRO A 90 -11.40 -10.81 3.03
CA PRO A 90 -11.73 -12.21 3.30
C PRO A 90 -12.45 -12.91 2.13
N GLN A 91 -13.13 -12.14 1.28
CA GLN A 91 -13.85 -12.63 0.11
C GLN A 91 -12.94 -12.83 -1.12
N SER A 92 -11.68 -12.44 -1.04
CA SER A 92 -10.70 -12.60 -2.11
C SER A 92 -9.57 -13.51 -1.62
N PRO A 93 -9.36 -14.69 -2.22
CA PRO A 93 -8.23 -15.53 -1.87
C PRO A 93 -6.92 -14.91 -2.40
N PRO A 94 -5.78 -15.13 -1.71
CA PRO A 94 -4.47 -14.79 -2.25
C PRO A 94 -4.24 -15.43 -3.62
N CYS A 95 -3.69 -14.67 -4.56
CA CYS A 95 -3.34 -15.16 -5.88
C CYS A 95 -1.88 -15.66 -5.89
N PRO A 96 -1.62 -16.97 -6.09
CA PRO A 96 -0.27 -17.46 -6.32
C PRO A 96 0.21 -17.03 -7.71
N LEU A 97 1.49 -16.66 -7.79
CA LEU A 97 2.14 -16.39 -9.06
C LEU A 97 2.46 -17.71 -9.77
N ARG A 98 2.12 -17.79 -11.05
CA ARG A 98 2.46 -18.93 -11.93
C ARG A 98 3.84 -18.71 -12.56
N GLU A 99 4.43 -19.77 -13.08
CA GLU A 99 5.75 -19.68 -13.73
C GLU A 99 5.75 -18.78 -14.98
N ASP A 100 4.63 -18.73 -15.70
CA ASP A 100 4.46 -17.92 -16.91
C ASP A 100 4.03 -16.46 -16.61
N ASP A 101 3.76 -16.11 -15.35
CA ASP A 101 3.35 -14.76 -14.99
C ASP A 101 4.55 -13.80 -15.02
N SER A 102 4.41 -12.69 -15.74
CA SER A 102 5.35 -11.57 -15.64
C SER A 102 5.03 -10.76 -14.40
N PHE A 103 5.83 -10.94 -13.35
CA PHE A 103 5.64 -10.27 -12.06
C PHE A 103 6.82 -9.38 -11.68
N ALA A 104 6.51 -8.13 -11.31
CA ALA A 104 7.45 -7.22 -10.68
C ALA A 104 6.81 -6.45 -9.53
N VAL A 105 7.59 -6.13 -8.51
CA VAL A 105 7.18 -5.12 -7.52
C VAL A 105 7.48 -3.76 -8.12
N TRP A 106 6.41 -3.01 -8.46
CA TRP A 106 6.53 -1.68 -9.03
C TRP A 106 6.95 -0.63 -7.99
N GLY A 107 6.45 -0.77 -6.76
CA GLY A 107 6.81 0.08 -5.62
C GLY A 107 6.11 -0.34 -4.31
N VAL A 108 6.56 0.24 -3.20
CA VAL A 108 6.04 -0.04 -1.85
C VAL A 108 5.08 1.06 -1.43
N VAL A 109 3.89 0.70 -0.96
CA VAL A 109 2.92 1.66 -0.40
C VAL A 109 3.40 2.09 0.99
N THR A 110 3.68 3.37 1.16
CA THR A 110 4.20 3.95 2.40
C THR A 110 3.13 4.66 3.22
N SER A 111 2.08 5.17 2.57
CA SER A 111 1.02 5.92 3.23
C SER A 111 -0.29 5.86 2.44
N VAL A 112 -1.39 6.13 3.12
CA VAL A 112 -2.74 6.19 2.54
C VAL A 112 -3.37 7.51 2.96
N ILE A 113 -3.93 8.23 2.00
CA ILE A 113 -4.60 9.50 2.21
C ILE A 113 -6.04 9.35 1.76
N ARG A 114 -6.97 9.63 2.68
CA ARG A 114 -8.40 9.68 2.40
C ARG A 114 -8.95 11.04 2.77
N LYS A 115 -9.58 11.71 1.80
CA LYS A 115 -10.40 12.90 2.08
C LYS A 115 -11.80 12.44 2.47
N LEU A 116 -12.33 12.98 3.56
CA LEU A 116 -13.64 12.60 4.11
C LEU A 116 -14.78 13.57 3.75
N LEU A 117 -14.46 14.69 3.08
CA LEU A 117 -15.37 15.77 2.72
C LEU A 117 -15.25 16.11 1.23
#